data_AF-A0A0C3GWG0-F1
#
_entry.id   AF-A0A0C3GWG0-F1
#
_cell.length_a   1.000
_cell.length_b   1.000
_cell.length_c   1.000
_cell.angle_alpha   90.00
_cell.angle_beta   90.00
_cell.angle_gamma   90.00
#
_symmetry.space_group_name_H-M   'P 1'
#
loop_
_entity.id
_entity.type
_entity.pdbx_description
1 polymer ?
#
loop_
_entity_poly.entity_id
_entity_poly.type
_entity_poly.pdbx_seq_one_letter_code
_entity_poly.pdbx_strand_id
1 'polypeptide(L)'
;MGNTKSAPRQLRQASSAVGNGRYEVCRLLADKRVPNVIWLEDLLALHGSDTQVWDLHLLVEDPRTAAKVLLHSGYEKTPPEGKFENDPEFSKRAIRLARYRSSTGVVLHSAREWYYQLGDGVQDFLPPLHSFLDSMIEFWLNISSQDYLDRLGFALYIGCLINYCYYLQSSEGEPVKSLTYAEKLKPEHREVHYNITSADPKEESFTTTSRHMYHVRRSREIKEGIFVPRPYEKRAFRAPLTTVSEQ
;
A
#
# COMPACT_ATOMS: atom_id res chain seq x y z
N MET A 1 -33.43 4.42 -22.08
CA MET A 1 -32.59 3.33 -21.53
C MET A 1 -31.25 3.96 -21.22
N GLY A 2 -30.82 4.26 -20.00
CA GLY A 2 -31.02 3.65 -18.69
C GLY A 2 -29.72 3.99 -17.97
N ASN A 3 -29.65 5.21 -17.42
CA ASN A 3 -28.43 5.82 -16.90
C ASN A 3 -28.13 5.20 -15.51
N THR A 4 -27.39 4.10 -15.46
CA THR A 4 -26.94 3.52 -14.18
C THR A 4 -25.79 4.34 -13.63
N LYS A 5 -26.13 5.35 -12.82
CA LYS A 5 -25.21 5.90 -11.82
C LYS A 5 -24.85 4.75 -10.88
N SER A 6 -23.60 4.31 -10.91
CA SER A 6 -23.08 3.37 -9.91
C SER A 6 -23.20 4.02 -8.53
N ALA A 7 -23.94 3.37 -7.64
CA ALA A 7 -24.02 3.80 -6.25
C ALA A 7 -22.60 3.80 -5.62
N PRO A 8 -22.28 4.75 -4.72
CA PRO A 8 -21.01 4.71 -4.00
C PRO A 8 -20.92 3.40 -3.21
N ARG A 9 -19.88 2.60 -3.47
CA ARG A 9 -19.56 1.39 -2.68
C ARG A 9 -19.23 1.88 -1.26
N GLN A 10 -20.10 1.59 -0.30
CA GLN A 10 -19.88 1.94 1.11
C GLN A 10 -18.64 1.22 1.65
N LEU A 11 -17.82 1.95 2.41
CA LEU A 11 -16.72 1.38 3.19
C LEU A 11 -17.24 0.21 4.03
N ARG A 12 -16.58 -0.94 3.94
CA ARG A 12 -16.88 -2.06 4.84
C ARG A 12 -16.19 -1.78 6.16
N GLN A 13 -16.96 -1.59 7.24
CA GLN A 13 -16.34 -1.44 8.55
C GLN A 13 -15.77 -2.81 8.97
N ALA A 14 -14.55 -2.83 9.52
CA ALA A 14 -13.94 -4.05 10.03
C ALA A 14 -14.74 -4.65 11.21
N SER A 15 -15.48 -3.80 11.93
CA SER A 15 -16.36 -4.09 13.06
C SER A 15 -17.82 -4.34 12.67
N SER A 16 -18.32 -3.85 11.53
CA SER A 16 -19.71 -4.08 11.09
C SER A 16 -19.91 -5.42 10.39
N ALA A 17 -18.84 -6.17 10.13
CA ALA A 17 -18.96 -7.57 9.80
C ALA A 17 -19.29 -8.34 11.09
N VAL A 18 -20.55 -8.27 11.53
CA VAL A 18 -21.13 -9.19 12.52
C VAL A 18 -20.80 -10.62 12.04
N GLY A 19 -19.82 -11.26 12.66
CA GLY A 19 -19.35 -12.61 12.33
C GLY A 19 -17.97 -12.74 11.68
N ASN A 20 -17.20 -11.68 11.41
CA ASN A 20 -15.84 -11.83 10.87
C ASN A 20 -14.76 -11.83 11.97
N GLY A 21 -14.46 -13.03 12.48
CA GLY A 21 -13.37 -13.25 13.45
C GLY A 21 -11.97 -12.88 12.95
N ARG A 22 -11.81 -12.59 11.65
CA ARG A 22 -10.50 -12.25 11.03
C ARG A 22 -9.80 -11.09 11.73
N TYR A 23 -10.54 -10.03 12.07
CA TYR A 23 -9.97 -8.81 12.67
C TYR A 23 -9.97 -8.81 14.20
N GLU A 24 -10.32 -9.92 14.86
CA GLU A 24 -10.26 -10.04 16.34
C GLU A 24 -8.86 -9.77 16.88
N VAL A 25 -7.82 -10.11 16.12
CA VAL A 25 -6.45 -9.84 16.50
C VAL A 25 -6.16 -8.34 16.66
N CYS A 26 -6.82 -7.48 15.87
CA CYS A 26 -6.64 -6.04 15.95
C CYS A 26 -7.17 -5.50 17.29
N ARG A 27 -8.33 -6.00 17.71
CA ARG A 27 -8.94 -5.72 19.02
C ARG A 27 -8.08 -6.26 20.16
N LEU A 28 -7.62 -7.52 20.06
CA LEU A 28 -6.73 -8.12 21.06
C LEU A 28 -5.45 -7.30 21.28
N LEU A 29 -4.81 -6.82 20.20
CA LEU A 29 -3.63 -5.97 20.30
C LEU A 29 -3.98 -4.61 20.92
N ALA A 30 -5.09 -4.00 20.51
CA ALA A 30 -5.55 -2.72 21.05
C ALA A 30 -5.88 -2.80 22.56
N ASP A 31 -6.53 -3.87 23.02
CA ASP A 31 -6.83 -4.13 24.44
C ASP A 31 -5.55 -4.24 25.28
N LYS A 32 -4.43 -4.64 24.66
CA LYS A 32 -3.11 -4.68 25.28
C LYS A 32 -2.28 -3.41 25.00
N ARG A 33 -2.92 -2.35 24.54
CA ARG A 33 -2.31 -1.04 24.21
C ARG A 33 -1.18 -1.15 23.19
N VAL A 34 -1.34 -2.04 22.21
CA VAL A 34 -0.46 -2.15 21.04
C VAL A 34 -1.18 -1.53 19.84
N PRO A 35 -0.82 -0.29 19.43
CA PRO A 35 -1.37 0.33 18.25
C PRO A 35 -1.11 -0.53 17.02
N ASN A 36 -2.14 -0.71 16.20
CA ASN A 36 -2.06 -1.54 15.00
C ASN A 36 -3.03 -1.03 13.93
N VAL A 37 -2.69 -1.29 12.67
CA VAL A 37 -3.57 -1.04 11.52
C VAL A 37 -3.55 -2.22 10.56
N ILE A 38 -4.68 -2.45 9.90
CA ILE A 38 -4.83 -3.42 8.81
C ILE A 38 -4.05 -2.91 7.59
N TRP A 39 -3.35 -3.81 6.90
CA TRP A 39 -2.44 -3.45 5.81
C TRP A 39 -2.61 -4.34 4.57
N LEU A 40 -1.97 -3.94 3.47
CA LEU A 40 -1.94 -4.63 2.17
C LEU A 40 -3.32 -4.99 1.61
N GLU A 41 -3.55 -6.25 1.23
CA GLU A 41 -4.74 -6.69 0.51
C GLU A 41 -6.03 -6.51 1.31
N ASP A 42 -5.99 -6.76 2.62
CA ASP A 42 -7.17 -6.56 3.49
C ASP A 42 -7.61 -5.11 3.52
N LEU A 43 -6.66 -4.18 3.58
CA LEU A 43 -6.95 -2.75 3.52
C LEU A 43 -7.63 -2.40 2.19
N LEU A 44 -7.07 -2.86 1.07
CA LEU A 44 -7.66 -2.62 -0.26
C LEU A 44 -9.06 -3.22 -0.37
N ALA A 45 -9.27 -4.43 0.14
CA ALA A 45 -10.57 -5.10 0.13
C ALA A 45 -11.60 -4.35 0.98
N LEU A 46 -11.22 -3.82 2.15
CA LEU A 46 -12.09 -3.01 3.01
C LEU A 46 -12.43 -1.65 2.38
N HIS A 47 -11.53 -1.08 1.58
CA HIS A 47 -11.77 0.09 0.72
C HIS A 47 -12.54 -0.24 -0.58
N GLY A 48 -12.97 -1.49 -0.77
CA GLY A 48 -13.86 -1.89 -1.85
C GLY A 48 -13.19 -2.45 -3.10
N SER A 49 -11.91 -2.81 -3.03
CA SER A 49 -11.23 -3.62 -4.05
C SER A 49 -11.76 -5.05 -4.04
N ASP A 50 -11.78 -5.71 -5.20
CA ASP A 50 -12.10 -7.15 -5.29
C ASP A 50 -10.83 -8.02 -5.12
N THR A 51 -9.81 -7.50 -4.42
CA THR A 51 -8.55 -8.20 -4.14
C THR A 51 -8.77 -9.40 -3.22
N GLN A 52 -8.14 -10.53 -3.53
CA GLN A 52 -8.21 -11.72 -2.68
C GLN A 52 -7.30 -11.56 -1.46
N VAL A 53 -7.83 -11.92 -0.28
CA VAL A 53 -7.14 -11.82 1.01
C VAL A 53 -6.70 -13.21 1.48
N TRP A 54 -5.50 -13.29 2.07
CA TRP A 54 -4.88 -14.55 2.53
C TRP A 54 -4.60 -14.46 4.04
N ASP A 55 -3.34 -14.31 4.43
CA ASP A 55 -2.96 -13.89 5.77
C ASP A 55 -3.40 -12.46 6.06
N LEU A 56 -3.67 -12.15 7.33
CA LEU A 56 -3.96 -10.79 7.76
C LEU A 56 -2.65 -10.06 8.04
N HIS A 57 -2.36 -9.04 7.23
CA HIS A 57 -1.18 -8.19 7.40
C HIS A 57 -1.50 -7.00 8.31
N LEU A 58 -0.69 -6.79 9.35
CA LEU A 58 -0.83 -5.66 10.26
C LEU A 58 0.47 -4.86 10.33
N LEU A 59 0.35 -3.53 10.36
CA LEU A 59 1.45 -2.67 10.80
C LEU A 59 1.35 -2.42 12.30
N VAL A 60 2.48 -2.53 12.99
CA VAL A 60 2.66 -2.22 14.41
C VAL A 60 3.98 -1.48 14.60
N GLU A 61 4.15 -0.81 15.74
CA GLU A 61 5.39 -0.08 16.02
C GLU A 61 6.56 -1.03 16.27
N ASP A 62 6.34 -2.07 17.08
CA ASP A 62 7.29 -3.15 17.34
C ASP A 62 6.63 -4.52 17.11
N PRO A 63 6.96 -5.20 15.99
CA PRO A 63 6.48 -6.55 15.68
C PRO A 63 6.78 -7.57 16.77
N ARG A 64 7.90 -7.44 17.50
CA ARG A 64 8.28 -8.41 18.54
C ARG A 64 7.38 -8.27 19.76
N THR A 65 7.06 -7.04 20.16
CA THR A 65 6.13 -6.78 21.25
C THR A 65 4.71 -7.24 20.91
N ALA A 66 4.22 -6.94 19.70
CA ALA A 66 2.93 -7.45 19.22
C ALA A 66 2.90 -8.99 19.17
N ALA A 67 3.97 -9.62 18.66
CA ALA A 67 4.08 -11.08 18.60
C ALA A 67 4.01 -11.72 19.99
N LYS A 68 4.62 -11.11 21.02
CA LYS A 68 4.49 -11.60 22.41
C LYS A 68 3.03 -11.62 22.85
N VAL A 69 2.25 -10.58 22.57
CA VAL A 69 0.81 -10.56 22.92
C VAL A 69 0.06 -11.72 22.27
N LEU A 70 0.33 -11.99 20.99
CA LEU A 70 -0.32 -13.08 20.27
C LEU A 70 0.10 -14.46 20.80
N LEU A 71 1.39 -14.65 21.11
CA LEU A 71 1.88 -15.89 21.72
C LEU A 71 1.20 -16.20 23.05
N HIS A 72 1.05 -15.20 23.93
CA HIS A 72 0.32 -15.37 25.21
C HIS A 72 -1.18 -15.65 25.01
N SER A 73 -1.70 -15.42 23.80
CA SER A 73 -3.10 -15.62 23.44
C SER A 73 -3.33 -16.89 22.61
N GLY A 74 -2.36 -17.82 22.63
CA GLY A 74 -2.47 -19.15 21.99
C GLY A 74 -2.13 -19.18 20.50
N TYR A 75 -1.48 -18.14 19.96
CA TYR A 75 -0.87 -18.21 18.64
C TYR A 75 0.51 -18.85 18.72
N GLU A 76 0.97 -19.43 17.62
CA GLU A 76 2.31 -20.01 17.48
C GLU A 76 3.03 -19.33 16.32
N LYS A 77 4.35 -19.19 16.42
CA LYS A 77 5.16 -18.70 15.29
C LYS A 77 5.15 -19.74 14.19
N THR A 78 4.98 -19.28 12.96
CA THR A 78 5.05 -20.12 11.77
C THR A 78 6.10 -19.60 10.80
N PRO A 79 6.64 -20.43 9.90
CA PRO A 79 7.47 -19.96 8.79
C PRO A 79 6.75 -18.87 7.98
N PRO A 80 7.47 -17.94 7.32
CA PRO A 80 6.89 -17.00 6.37
C PRO A 80 6.06 -17.69 5.28
N GLU A 81 5.11 -16.97 4.68
CA GLU A 81 4.30 -17.50 3.58
C GLU A 81 5.15 -17.67 2.31
N GLY A 82 4.94 -18.79 1.60
CA GLY A 82 5.70 -19.15 0.40
C GLY A 82 5.67 -18.11 -0.72
N LYS A 83 4.63 -17.25 -0.75
CA LYS A 83 4.48 -16.19 -1.76
C LYS A 83 5.64 -15.17 -1.74
N PHE A 84 6.37 -15.07 -0.63
CA PHE A 84 7.54 -14.21 -0.48
C PHE A 84 8.87 -14.99 -0.34
N GLU A 85 8.90 -16.27 -0.72
CA GLU A 85 10.14 -17.08 -0.68
C GLU A 85 11.27 -16.48 -1.53
N ASN A 86 10.91 -15.83 -2.64
CA ASN A 86 11.85 -15.12 -3.52
C ASN A 86 12.33 -13.78 -2.93
N ASP A 87 11.84 -13.42 -1.75
CA ASP A 87 12.21 -12.22 -1.01
C ASP A 87 12.51 -12.55 0.46
N PRO A 88 13.66 -13.19 0.72
CA PRO A 88 14.04 -13.62 2.06
C PRO A 88 14.20 -12.43 3.02
N GLU A 89 14.54 -11.25 2.51
CA GLU A 89 14.71 -10.06 3.35
C GLU A 89 13.36 -9.51 3.82
N PHE A 90 12.35 -9.46 2.95
CA PHE A 90 10.98 -9.12 3.35
C PHE A 90 10.42 -10.14 4.36
N SER A 91 10.61 -11.44 4.05
CA SER A 91 10.15 -12.54 4.89
C SER A 91 10.82 -12.60 6.26
N LYS A 92 12.09 -12.19 6.38
CA LYS A 92 12.83 -12.13 7.66
C LYS A 92 12.40 -10.97 8.55
N ARG A 93 11.94 -9.86 7.96
CA ARG A 93 11.56 -8.64 8.71
C ARG A 93 10.19 -8.76 9.36
N ALA A 94 9.29 -9.54 8.76
CA ALA A 94 7.96 -9.78 9.28
C ALA A 94 7.92 -10.97 10.26
N ILE A 95 6.95 -10.96 11.19
CA ILE A 95 6.70 -12.10 12.08
C ILE A 95 5.32 -12.67 11.76
N ARG A 96 5.29 -13.90 11.26
CA ARG A 96 4.04 -14.64 11.01
C ARG A 96 3.68 -15.51 12.21
N LEU A 97 2.44 -15.38 12.67
CA LEU A 97 1.86 -16.21 13.72
C LEU A 97 0.50 -16.78 13.28
N ALA A 98 0.17 -17.99 13.71
CA ALA A 98 -1.12 -18.61 13.44
C ALA A 98 -1.63 -19.38 14.66
N ARG A 99 -2.95 -19.56 14.77
CA ARG A 99 -3.52 -20.52 15.73
C ARG A 99 -3.35 -21.95 15.18
N TYR A 100 -3.32 -22.92 16.09
CA TYR A 100 -3.25 -24.34 15.73
C TYR A 100 -4.32 -24.71 14.67
N ARG A 101 -3.88 -25.36 13.58
CA ARG A 101 -4.69 -25.75 12.40
C ARG A 101 -5.36 -24.61 11.61
N SER A 102 -4.98 -23.35 11.85
CA SER A 102 -5.45 -22.24 11.01
C SER A 102 -4.73 -22.26 9.65
N SER A 103 -5.49 -22.17 8.56
CA SER A 103 -4.94 -22.04 7.20
C SER A 103 -4.41 -20.62 6.93
N THR A 104 -4.92 -19.62 7.65
CA THR A 104 -4.47 -18.22 7.56
C THR A 104 -3.78 -17.79 8.85
N GLY A 105 -2.72 -17.00 8.73
CA GLY A 105 -1.98 -16.40 9.83
C GLY A 105 -2.21 -14.89 9.94
N VAL A 106 -1.54 -14.32 10.93
CA VAL A 106 -1.35 -12.88 11.14
C VAL A 106 0.12 -12.59 10.90
N VAL A 107 0.39 -11.65 10.00
CA VAL A 107 1.75 -11.21 9.68
C VAL A 107 1.95 -9.81 10.25
N LEU A 108 2.87 -9.69 11.19
CA LEU A 108 3.21 -8.44 11.85
C LEU A 108 4.40 -7.78 11.15
N HIS A 109 4.19 -6.54 10.70
CA HIS A 109 5.19 -5.71 10.04
C HIS A 109 5.51 -4.48 10.89
N SER A 110 6.74 -3.98 10.77
CA SER A 110 7.12 -2.69 11.36
C SER A 110 6.54 -1.55 10.55
N ALA A 111 5.72 -0.69 11.17
CA ALA A 111 5.15 0.47 10.48
C ALA A 111 6.23 1.39 9.89
N ARG A 112 7.36 1.52 10.59
CA ARG A 112 8.51 2.32 10.16
C ARG A 112 9.12 1.82 8.86
N GLU A 113 9.22 0.51 8.66
CA GLU A 113 9.78 -0.08 7.43
C GLU A 113 8.87 0.16 6.22
N TRP A 114 7.59 0.42 6.47
CA TRP A 114 6.61 0.80 5.48
C TRP A 114 6.45 2.31 5.32
N TYR A 115 7.29 3.13 5.95
CA TYR A 115 7.17 4.60 5.92
C TYR A 115 5.80 5.10 6.39
N TYR A 116 5.13 4.32 7.24
CA TYR A 116 3.81 4.63 7.77
C TYR A 116 3.93 5.04 9.24
N GLN A 117 3.26 6.14 9.60
CA GLN A 117 3.15 6.58 10.97
C GLN A 117 1.81 6.09 11.53
N LEU A 118 1.86 5.26 12.58
CA LEU A 118 0.67 4.88 13.33
C LEU A 118 0.11 6.12 14.03
N GLY A 119 -1.16 6.46 13.77
CA GLY A 119 -1.73 7.71 14.28
C GLY A 119 -3.09 8.07 13.69
N ASP A 120 -3.41 9.37 13.79
CA ASP A 120 -4.75 9.93 13.61
C ASP A 120 -5.38 9.61 12.24
N GLY A 121 -6.71 9.46 12.25
CA GLY A 121 -7.51 9.17 11.06
C GLY A 121 -7.74 7.68 10.78
N VAL A 122 -7.16 6.78 11.58
CA VAL A 122 -7.50 5.36 11.55
C VAL A 122 -8.90 5.16 12.14
N GLN A 123 -9.82 4.66 11.33
CA GLN A 123 -11.15 4.26 11.79
C GLN A 123 -11.20 2.74 11.83
N ASP A 124 -11.42 2.17 13.02
CA ASP A 124 -11.63 0.72 13.17
C ASP A 124 -10.47 -0.10 12.56
N PHE A 125 -9.24 0.28 12.93
CA PHE A 125 -7.97 -0.27 12.42
C PHE A 125 -7.71 -0.09 10.93
N LEU A 126 -8.64 0.52 10.18
CA LEU A 126 -8.51 0.80 8.76
C LEU A 126 -7.94 2.22 8.57
N PRO A 127 -6.73 2.36 7.99
CA PRO A 127 -6.19 3.67 7.70
C PRO A 127 -6.83 4.27 6.44
N PRO A 128 -6.82 5.61 6.29
CA PRO A 128 -7.29 6.27 5.08
C PRO A 128 -6.50 5.81 3.84
N LEU A 129 -7.19 5.71 2.71
CA LEU A 129 -6.58 5.23 1.46
C LEU A 129 -5.42 6.11 0.97
N HIS A 130 -5.47 7.43 1.22
CA HIS A 130 -4.39 8.34 0.83
C HIS A 130 -3.11 8.08 1.63
N SER A 131 -3.23 7.81 2.94
CA SER A 131 -2.08 7.48 3.79
C SER A 131 -1.46 6.14 3.41
N PHE A 132 -2.28 5.16 3.02
CA PHE A 132 -1.79 3.90 2.43
C PHE A 132 -1.04 4.17 1.12
N LEU A 133 -1.64 4.92 0.20
CA LEU A 133 -1.04 5.19 -1.10
C LEU A 133 0.30 5.95 -0.97
N ASP A 134 0.37 6.96 -0.09
CA ASP A 134 1.62 7.67 0.20
C ASP A 134 2.71 6.72 0.72
N SER A 135 2.35 5.83 1.65
CA SER A 135 3.28 4.84 2.22
C SER A 135 3.76 3.83 1.16
N MET A 136 2.87 3.35 0.29
CA MET A 136 3.23 2.43 -0.79
C MET A 136 4.10 3.10 -1.85
N ILE A 137 3.82 4.35 -2.22
CA ILE A 137 4.65 5.12 -3.16
C ILE A 137 6.01 5.39 -2.54
N GLU A 138 6.08 5.86 -1.29
CA GLU A 138 7.35 6.09 -0.60
C GLU A 138 8.18 4.80 -0.55
N PHE A 139 7.57 3.67 -0.18
CA PHE A 139 8.24 2.39 -0.16
C PHE A 139 8.82 2.03 -1.54
N TRP A 140 8.02 2.14 -2.60
CA TRP A 140 8.43 1.86 -3.97
C TRP A 140 9.59 2.75 -4.44
N LEU A 141 9.55 4.05 -4.11
CA LEU A 141 10.62 5.01 -4.41
C LEU A 141 11.93 4.73 -3.66
N ASN A 142 11.86 4.05 -2.52
CA ASN A 142 13.03 3.70 -1.72
C ASN A 142 13.60 2.30 -2.01
N ILE A 143 12.99 1.54 -2.94
CA ILE A 143 13.62 0.32 -3.47
C ILE A 143 14.86 0.74 -4.27
N SER A 144 16.03 0.20 -3.96
CA SER A 144 17.25 0.49 -4.72
C SER A 144 17.13 -0.06 -6.16
N SER A 145 17.80 0.54 -7.15
CA SER A 145 17.76 0.01 -8.53
C SER A 145 18.24 -1.44 -8.62
N GLN A 146 19.19 -1.82 -7.77
CA GLN A 146 19.69 -3.20 -7.68
C GLN A 146 18.61 -4.13 -7.10
N ASP A 147 18.00 -3.77 -5.96
CA ASP A 147 16.89 -4.53 -5.36
C ASP A 147 15.68 -4.61 -6.29
N TYR A 148 15.41 -3.57 -7.08
CA TYR A 148 14.31 -3.55 -8.03
C TYR A 148 14.47 -4.64 -9.09
N LEU A 149 15.70 -4.87 -9.54
CA LEU A 149 16.03 -5.91 -10.51
C LEU A 149 16.11 -7.29 -9.85
N ASP A 150 16.82 -7.40 -8.73
CA ASP A 150 17.05 -8.68 -8.04
C ASP A 150 15.76 -9.23 -7.42
N ARG A 151 14.83 -8.36 -7.04
CA ARG A 151 13.54 -8.70 -6.41
C ARG A 151 12.37 -8.19 -7.25
N LEU A 152 12.48 -8.30 -8.57
CA LEU A 152 11.48 -7.78 -9.51
C LEU A 152 10.05 -8.24 -9.18
N GLY A 153 9.85 -9.49 -8.79
CA GLY A 153 8.52 -9.99 -8.40
C GLY A 153 7.91 -9.21 -7.23
N PHE A 154 8.72 -8.86 -6.24
CA PHE A 154 8.27 -8.05 -5.11
C PHE A 154 8.04 -6.59 -5.51
N ALA A 155 8.94 -6.00 -6.30
CA ALA A 155 8.77 -4.64 -6.80
C ALA A 155 7.48 -4.49 -7.65
N LEU A 156 7.18 -5.48 -8.50
CA LEU A 156 5.94 -5.55 -9.27
C LEU A 156 4.72 -5.75 -8.36
N TYR A 157 4.80 -6.57 -7.32
CA TYR A 157 3.73 -6.73 -6.34
C TYR A 157 3.38 -5.40 -5.66
N ILE A 158 4.38 -4.64 -5.21
CA ILE A 158 4.19 -3.28 -4.68
C ILE A 158 3.52 -2.38 -5.72
N GLY A 159 3.99 -2.40 -6.97
CA GLY A 159 3.38 -1.67 -8.08
C GLY A 159 1.92 -2.06 -8.33
N CYS A 160 1.57 -3.34 -8.22
CA CYS A 160 0.19 -3.82 -8.34
C CYS A 160 -0.71 -3.26 -7.24
N LEU A 161 -0.25 -3.25 -5.98
CA LEU A 161 -1.01 -2.67 -4.86
C LEU A 161 -1.26 -1.15 -5.05
N ILE A 162 -0.25 -0.42 -5.53
CA ILE A 162 -0.39 0.99 -5.92
C ILE A 162 -1.46 1.10 -7.01
N ASN A 163 -1.39 0.30 -8.07
CA ASN A 163 -2.34 0.36 -9.19
C ASN A 163 -3.78 0.05 -8.73
N TYR A 164 -3.97 -0.90 -7.81
CA TYR A 164 -5.28 -1.20 -7.25
C TYR A 164 -5.92 0.02 -6.58
N CYS A 165 -5.15 0.87 -5.90
CA CYS A 165 -5.68 2.11 -5.31
C CYS A 165 -6.36 3.00 -6.36
N TYR A 166 -5.85 3.05 -7.60
CA TYR A 166 -6.42 3.89 -8.66
C TYR A 166 -7.74 3.37 -9.24
N TYR A 167 -8.21 2.19 -8.83
CA TYR A 167 -9.57 1.71 -9.14
C TYR A 167 -10.57 2.03 -8.02
N LEU A 168 -10.13 2.64 -6.92
CA LEU A 168 -10.94 2.89 -5.73
C LEU A 168 -11.36 4.36 -5.60
N GLN A 169 -12.21 4.59 -4.61
CA GLN A 169 -12.67 5.90 -4.16
C GLN A 169 -12.33 6.08 -2.68
N SER A 170 -12.19 7.33 -2.24
CA SER A 170 -12.05 7.68 -0.83
C SER A 170 -13.32 7.36 -0.04
N SER A 171 -13.23 7.47 1.29
CA SER A 171 -14.40 7.43 2.19
C SER A 171 -15.48 8.47 1.85
N GLU A 172 -15.08 9.58 1.22
CA GLU A 172 -15.95 10.69 0.79
C GLU A 172 -16.49 10.48 -0.63
N GLY A 173 -16.17 9.35 -1.29
CA GLY A 173 -16.57 9.06 -2.66
C GLY A 173 -15.73 9.74 -3.74
N GLU A 174 -14.61 10.36 -3.37
CA GLU A 174 -13.69 10.97 -4.33
C GLU A 174 -12.85 9.89 -5.04
N PRO A 175 -12.89 9.78 -6.38
CA PRO A 175 -12.05 8.84 -7.10
C PRO A 175 -10.57 9.13 -6.90
N VAL A 176 -9.77 8.10 -6.64
CA VAL A 176 -8.31 8.23 -6.48
C VAL A 176 -7.67 8.78 -7.76
N LYS A 177 -8.22 8.49 -8.94
CA LYS A 177 -7.72 9.04 -10.22
C LYS A 177 -7.98 10.54 -10.42
N SER A 178 -8.72 11.20 -9.54
CA SER A 178 -9.03 12.62 -9.70
C SER A 178 -7.79 13.50 -9.44
N LEU A 179 -7.82 14.71 -10.00
CA LEU A 179 -6.75 15.69 -9.78
C LEU A 179 -6.77 16.23 -8.35
N THR A 180 -7.97 16.42 -7.78
CA THR A 180 -8.16 16.90 -6.41
C THR A 180 -7.65 15.90 -5.38
N TYR A 181 -7.74 14.60 -5.66
CA TYR A 181 -7.20 13.58 -4.76
C TYR A 181 -5.69 13.70 -4.57
N ALA A 182 -4.95 14.22 -5.57
CA ALA A 182 -3.50 14.44 -5.45
C ALA A 182 -3.14 15.42 -4.32
N GLU A 183 -4.05 16.31 -3.94
CA GLU A 183 -3.84 17.27 -2.84
C GLU A 183 -3.74 16.58 -1.48
N LYS A 184 -4.31 15.38 -1.35
CA LYS A 184 -4.23 14.52 -0.15
C LYS A 184 -2.92 13.75 -0.06
N LEU A 185 -2.12 13.74 -1.13
CA LEU A 185 -0.82 13.06 -1.18
C LEU A 185 0.32 14.04 -0.89
N LYS A 186 1.45 13.48 -0.40
CA LYS A 186 2.69 14.25 -0.23
C LYS A 186 3.13 14.86 -1.57
N PRO A 187 3.69 16.09 -1.58
CA PRO A 187 4.12 16.76 -2.82
C PRO A 187 5.00 15.88 -3.71
N GLU A 188 6.00 15.20 -3.15
CA GLU A 188 6.93 14.31 -3.85
C GLU A 188 6.29 13.07 -4.49
N HIS A 189 5.09 12.68 -4.06
CA HIS A 189 4.36 11.52 -4.59
C HIS A 189 3.40 11.92 -5.72
N ARG A 190 3.09 13.21 -5.85
CA ARG A 190 2.15 13.72 -6.86
C ARG A 190 2.64 13.48 -8.28
N GLU A 191 3.95 13.43 -8.50
CA GLU A 191 4.50 13.11 -9.84
C GLU A 191 4.16 11.69 -10.29
N VAL A 192 4.24 10.71 -9.36
CA VAL A 192 3.80 9.33 -9.61
C VAL A 192 2.29 9.31 -9.90
N HIS A 193 1.50 10.04 -9.10
CA HIS A 193 0.05 10.16 -9.30
C HIS A 193 -0.32 10.74 -10.65
N TYR A 194 0.25 11.89 -11.02
CA TYR A 194 0.00 12.51 -12.31
C TYR A 194 0.43 11.61 -13.45
N ASN A 195 1.53 10.88 -13.30
CA ASN A 195 1.97 9.96 -14.33
C ASN A 195 0.99 8.78 -14.52
N ILE A 196 0.55 8.13 -13.44
CA ILE A 196 -0.41 7.01 -13.50
C ILE A 196 -1.76 7.46 -14.06
N THR A 197 -2.29 8.58 -13.56
CA THR A 197 -3.63 9.07 -13.93
C THR A 197 -3.72 9.61 -15.36
N SER A 198 -2.59 9.99 -15.94
CA SER A 198 -2.52 10.51 -17.30
C SER A 198 -2.04 9.48 -18.32
N ALA A 199 -1.57 8.30 -17.91
CA ALA A 199 -1.06 7.27 -18.81
C ALA A 199 -2.14 6.80 -19.80
N ASP A 200 -1.80 6.82 -21.09
CA ASP A 200 -2.58 6.11 -22.09
C ASP A 200 -2.46 4.60 -21.80
N PRO A 201 -3.53 3.80 -21.88
CA PRO A 201 -3.44 2.34 -21.77
C PRO A 201 -2.42 1.67 -22.70
N LYS A 202 -2.00 2.35 -23.78
CA LYS A 202 -0.96 1.91 -24.70
C LYS A 202 0.47 2.30 -24.29
N GLU A 203 0.62 3.17 -23.28
CA GLU A 203 1.93 3.50 -22.70
C GLU A 203 2.41 2.38 -21.79
N GLU A 204 3.74 2.30 -21.63
CA GLU A 204 4.37 1.40 -20.68
C GLU A 204 3.87 1.64 -19.25
N SER A 205 3.67 0.55 -18.50
CA SER A 205 3.36 0.58 -17.08
C SER A 205 4.34 1.46 -16.30
N PHE A 206 3.87 2.17 -15.28
CA PHE A 206 4.75 2.95 -14.39
C PHE A 206 5.75 2.06 -13.61
N THR A 207 5.54 0.75 -13.62
CA THR A 207 6.37 -0.25 -12.92
C THR A 207 7.62 -0.67 -13.70
N THR A 208 7.94 -0.08 -14.86
CA THR A 208 9.22 -0.37 -15.54
C THR A 208 10.40 0.23 -14.77
N THR A 209 11.58 -0.39 -14.87
CA THR A 209 12.79 0.10 -14.19
C THR A 209 13.13 1.55 -14.58
N SER A 210 12.98 1.90 -15.86
CA SER A 210 13.21 3.27 -16.34
C SER A 210 12.25 4.29 -15.70
N ARG A 211 10.98 3.91 -15.51
CA ARG A 211 9.97 4.74 -14.83
C ARG A 211 10.27 4.85 -13.34
N HIS A 212 10.70 3.76 -12.71
CA HIS A 212 11.15 3.77 -11.32
C HIS A 212 12.30 4.77 -11.12
N MET A 213 13.39 4.65 -11.89
CA MET A 213 14.53 5.57 -11.80
C MET A 213 14.13 7.04 -12.05
N TYR A 214 13.26 7.29 -13.03
CA TYR A 214 12.70 8.63 -13.28
C TYR A 214 12.00 9.19 -12.04
N HIS A 215 11.12 8.40 -11.42
CA HIS A 215 10.32 8.83 -10.27
C HIS A 215 11.15 8.97 -9.00
N VAL A 216 12.18 8.13 -8.81
CA VAL A 216 13.17 8.30 -7.73
C VAL A 216 13.88 9.65 -7.85
N ARG A 217 14.37 10.00 -9.05
CA ARG A 217 15.00 11.30 -9.29
C ARG A 217 14.02 12.45 -9.04
N ARG A 218 12.81 12.38 -9.62
CA ARG A 218 11.80 13.44 -9.45
C ARG A 218 11.40 13.63 -8.00
N SER A 219 11.22 12.55 -7.23
CA SER A 219 10.93 12.65 -5.79
C SER A 219 12.00 13.45 -5.06
N ARG A 220 13.29 13.22 -5.36
CA ARG A 220 14.40 14.00 -4.79
C ARG A 220 14.34 15.48 -5.20
N GLU A 221 14.21 15.77 -6.49
CA GLU A 221 14.12 17.15 -6.99
C GLU A 221 12.93 17.92 -6.38
N ILE A 222 11.81 17.25 -6.12
CA ILE A 222 10.65 17.85 -5.45
C ILE A 222 10.94 18.15 -3.98
N LYS A 223 11.55 17.19 -3.26
CA LYS A 223 11.97 17.39 -1.85
C LYS A 223 12.99 18.54 -1.72
N GLU A 224 13.84 18.74 -2.73
CA GLU A 224 14.83 19.83 -2.81
C GLU A 224 14.24 21.16 -3.33
N GLY A 225 12.98 21.19 -3.77
CA GLY A 225 12.33 22.38 -4.33
C GLY A 225 12.78 22.76 -5.75
N ILE A 226 13.51 21.87 -6.43
CA ILE A 226 13.99 22.05 -7.81
C ILE A 226 12.87 21.81 -8.82
N PHE A 227 11.94 20.89 -8.50
CA PHE A 227 10.83 20.53 -9.37
C PHE A 227 9.49 20.68 -8.64
N VAL A 228 8.49 21.21 -9.34
CA VAL A 228 7.12 21.31 -8.84
C VAL A 228 6.21 20.43 -9.71
N PRO A 229 5.62 19.36 -9.16
CA PRO A 229 4.83 18.43 -9.95
C PRO A 229 3.53 19.09 -10.38
N ARG A 230 3.14 18.87 -11.64
CA ARG A 230 1.92 19.43 -12.23
C ARG A 230 1.15 18.34 -13.00
N PRO A 231 -0.19 18.41 -13.04
CA PRO A 231 -0.98 17.53 -13.89
C PRO A 231 -0.50 17.59 -15.35
N TYR A 232 -0.38 16.43 -15.98
CA TYR A 232 -0.06 16.36 -17.40
C TYR A 232 -1.24 16.82 -18.26
N GLU A 233 -0.95 17.65 -19.26
CA GLU A 233 -1.95 18.01 -20.26
C GLU A 233 -2.32 16.79 -21.12
N LYS A 234 -3.62 16.55 -21.29
CA LYS A 234 -4.11 15.49 -22.17
C LYS A 234 -3.63 15.77 -23.59
N ARG A 235 -2.88 14.83 -24.18
CA ARG A 235 -2.32 14.87 -25.56
C ARG A 235 -1.08 15.75 -25.77
N ALA A 236 -0.47 16.30 -24.73
CA ALA A 236 0.86 16.90 -24.88
C ALA A 236 1.90 15.80 -25.17
N PHE A 237 2.76 16.01 -26.16
CA PHE A 237 3.85 15.10 -26.50
C PHE A 237 4.75 14.89 -25.27
N ARG A 238 4.85 13.64 -24.82
CA ARG A 238 5.80 13.26 -23.77
C ARG A 238 7.13 13.02 -24.43
N ALA A 239 8.17 13.75 -24.02
CA ALA A 239 9.53 13.30 -24.33
C ALA A 239 9.66 11.86 -23.83
N PRO A 240 10.18 10.92 -24.64
CA PRO A 240 10.44 9.57 -24.19
C PRO A 240 11.28 9.62 -22.91
N LEU A 241 10.81 8.99 -21.84
CA LEU A 241 11.48 9.09 -20.52
C LEU A 241 12.87 8.44 -20.50
N THR A 242 13.22 7.74 -21.58
CA THR A 242 14.54 7.17 -21.86
C THR A 242 15.58 8.19 -22.32
N THR A 243 15.22 9.44 -22.67
CA THR A 243 16.19 10.41 -23.23
C THR A 243 16.78 11.39 -22.22
N VAL A 244 16.43 11.32 -20.93
CA VAL A 244 17.07 12.20 -19.93
C VAL A 244 18.33 11.51 -19.42
N SER A 245 19.41 11.69 -20.17
CA SER A 245 20.77 11.26 -19.83
C SER A 245 21.11 11.61 -18.39
N GLU A 246 21.67 10.64 -17.67
CA GLU A 246 22.42 10.90 -16.44
C GLU A 246 23.50 11.94 -16.75
N GLN A 247 23.50 13.03 -15.99
CA GLN A 247 24.62 13.94 -15.83
C GLN A 247 25.02 13.93 -14.35
#